data_AF-A0A091F3N6-F1
#
_entry.id   AF-A0A091F3N6-F1
#
_cell.length_a   1.000
_cell.length_b   1.000
_cell.length_c   1.000
_cell.angle_alpha   90.00
_cell.angle_beta   90.00
_cell.angle_gamma   90.00
#
_symmetry.space_group_name_H-M   'P 1'
#
loop_
_entity.id
_entity.type
_entity.pdbx_description
1 polymer ?
#
loop_
_entity_poly.entity_id
_entity_poly.type
_entity_poly.pdbx_seq_one_letter_code
_entity_poly.pdbx_strand_id
1 'polypeptide(L)' 'NGLLLCQGRFRLDIKKRFFTQRVAGHWNRLPREVVTAPSLRVQK' A
#
# COMPACT_ATOMS: atom_id res chain seq x y z
N ASN A 1 -31.83 4.90 -4.10
CA ASN A 1 -30.77 4.42 -3.18
C ASN A 1 -29.49 3.87 -3.85
N GLY A 2 -29.39 3.79 -5.18
CA GLY A 2 -28.19 3.26 -5.87
C GLY A 2 -27.04 4.27 -6.08
N LEU A 3 -27.34 5.57 -6.18
CA LEU A 3 -26.35 6.61 -6.50
C LEU A 3 -25.26 6.76 -5.42
N LEU A 4 -25.64 6.64 -4.14
CA LEU A 4 -24.72 6.75 -3.00
C LEU A 4 -23.73 5.58 -2.92
N LEU A 5 -24.15 4.38 -3.35
CA LEU A 5 -23.27 3.20 -3.40
C LEU A 5 -22.21 3.34 -4.50
N CYS A 6 -22.59 3.87 -5.66
CA CYS A 6 -21.64 4.17 -6.74
C CYS A 6 -20.64 5.26 -6.32
N GLN A 7 -21.11 6.30 -5.63
CA GLN A 7 -20.25 7.39 -5.15
C GLN A 7 -19.27 6.92 -4.07
N GLY A 8 -19.70 6.03 -3.16
CA GLY A 8 -18.83 5.39 -2.17
C GLY A 8 -17.77 4.48 -2.79
N ARG A 9 -18.16 3.64 -3.76
CA ARG A 9 -17.23 2.79 -4.52
C ARG A 9 -16.21 3.61 -5.31
N PHE A 10 -16.65 4.69 -5.96
CA PHE A 10 -15.78 5.59 -6.71
C PHE A 10 -14.73 6.26 -5.81
N ARG A 11 -15.16 6.78 -4.65
CA ARG A 11 -14.22 7.34 -3.65
C ARG A 11 -13.24 6.30 -3.12
N LEU A 12 -13.69 5.08 -2.88
CA LEU A 12 -12.86 4.00 -2.37
C LEU A 12 -11.81 3.57 -3.42
N ASP A 13 -12.21 3.45 -4.69
CA ASP A 13 -11.34 3.03 -5.79
C ASP A 13 -10.20 4.04 -6.03
N ILE A 14 -10.52 5.34 -6.02
CA ILE A 14 -9.53 6.42 -6.09
C ILE A 14 -8.55 6.34 -4.92
N LYS A 15 -9.05 6.18 -3.68
CA LYS A 15 -8.19 6.08 -2.50
C LYS A 15 -7.26 4.87 -2.57
N LYS A 16 -7.77 3.72 -3.05
CA LYS A 16 -6.96 2.51 -3.29
C LYS A 16 -5.86 2.76 -4.32
N ARG A 17 -6.20 3.31 -5.50
CA ARG A 17 -5.21 3.61 -6.56
C ARG A 17 -4.12 4.56 -6.06
N PHE A 18 -4.50 5.61 -5.34
CA PHE A 18 -3.57 6.61 -4.81
C PHE A 18 -2.67 6.04 -3.71
N PHE A 19 -3.21 5.15 -2.87
CA PHE A 19 -2.43 4.43 -1.87
C PHE A 19 -1.42 3.50 -2.54
N THR A 20 -1.84 2.68 -3.50
CA THR A 20 -0.94 1.78 -4.25
C THR A 20 0.18 2.54 -4.95
N GLN A 21 -0.11 3.69 -5.57
CA GLN A 21 0.92 4.48 -6.25
C GLN A 21 1.94 5.09 -5.28
N ARG A 22 1.47 5.64 -4.14
CA ARG A 22 2.37 6.16 -3.08
C ARG A 22 3.23 5.06 -2.47
N VAL A 23 2.59 3.92 -2.21
CA VAL A 23 3.24 2.76 -1.62
C VAL A 23 4.26 2.17 -2.60
N ALA A 24 3.91 1.98 -3.88
CA ALA A 24 4.84 1.49 -4.90
C ALA A 24 6.05 2.42 -5.11
N GLY A 25 5.83 3.75 -5.16
CA GLY A 25 6.93 4.72 -5.24
C GLY A 25 7.83 4.72 -4.00
N HIS A 26 7.26 4.44 -2.83
CA HIS A 26 8.02 4.28 -1.59
C HIS A 26 8.81 2.96 -1.56
N TRP A 27 8.20 1.84 -1.96
CA TRP A 27 8.88 0.54 -2.08
C TRP A 27 10.02 0.54 -3.08
N ASN A 28 9.89 1.27 -4.19
CA ASN A 28 10.97 1.39 -5.19
C ASN A 28 12.16 2.23 -4.69
N ARG A 29 11.99 2.96 -3.58
CA ARG A 29 13.04 3.71 -2.87
C ARG A 29 13.56 3.01 -1.62
N LEU A 30 12.88 1.97 -1.15
CA LEU A 30 13.37 1.17 -0.02
C LEU A 30 14.57 0.34 -0.51
N PRO A 31 15.74 0.45 0.15
CA PRO A 31 16.86 -0.38 -0.20
C PRO A 31 16.46 -1.85 -0.02
N ARG A 32 16.71 -2.66 -1.05
CA ARG A 32 16.42 -4.10 -1.04
C ARG A 32 16.98 -4.81 0.20
N GLU A 33 18.04 -4.29 0.82
CA GLU A 33 18.55 -4.76 2.11
C GLU A 33 17.53 -4.73 3.26
N VAL A 34 16.70 -3.69 3.35
CA VAL A 34 15.65 -3.59 4.39
C VAL A 34 14.52 -4.57 4.13
N VAL A 35 14.25 -4.88 2.85
CA VAL A 35 13.22 -5.84 2.42
C VAL A 35 13.73 -7.29 2.53
N THR A 36 15.05 -7.50 2.44
CA THR A 36 15.69 -8.82 2.49
C THR A 36 16.26 -9.15 3.87
N ALA A 37 16.27 -8.22 4.82
CA ALA A 37 16.50 -8.53 6.22
C ALA A 37 15.27 -9.30 6.73
N PRO A 38 15.34 -10.64 6.89
CA PRO A 38 14.29 -11.31 7.61
C PRO A 38 14.35 -10.76 9.04
N SER A 39 13.19 -10.47 9.63
CA SER A 39 13.04 -10.04 11.03
C SER A 39 13.46 -11.14 12.02
N LEU A 40 14.67 -11.69 11.87
CA LEU A 40 15.17 -12.88 12.55
C LEU A 40 16.67 -12.75 12.78
N ARG A 41 17.00 -11.97 13.82
CA ARG A 41 17.98 -12.47 14.78
C ARG A 41 17.41 -12.22 16.18
N VAL A 42 16.34 -12.97 16.49
CA VAL A 42 16.04 -13.29 17.90
C VAL A 42 17.31 -13.93 18.45
N GLN A 43 17.80 -13.31 19.50
CA GLN A 43 19.05 -13.58 20.17
C GLN A 43 19.30 -15.08 20.38
N LYS A 44 20.52 -15.50 20.09
CA LYS A 44 21.24 -16.51 20.86
C LYS A 44 22.58 -15.92 21.25
#